data_AF-A0A1D1Y669-F1
#
_entry.id   AF-A0A1D1Y669-F1
#
_cell.length_a   1.000
_cell.length_b   1.000
_cell.length_c   1.000
_cell.angle_alpha   90.00
_cell.angle_beta   90.00
_cell.angle_gamma   90.00
#
_symmetry.space_group_name_H-M   'P 1'
#
loop_
_entity.id
_entity.type
_entity.pdbx_description
1 polymer ?
#
loop_
_entity_poly.entity_id
_entity_poly.type
_entity_poly.pdbx_seq_one_letter_code
_entity_poly.pdbx_strand_id
1 'polypeptide(L)'
;MPNEISTSSHFRMLQFLGTQRPWLSLYGIRIRPTAPVGSVSSKGFTDSALIHRCLPDELLFEIFLRMSPYTLGRAACVCQKWRYTIRNPTLWRAACLKAWQVSGALENCRIVQSLYKGSWRKMWLQRPRIRTDGLYVSRNTYIRAGIREWNVTNPVHLVCYYRYIRFYPSGKFLYKNSSQKVKEVARCMNFRAAKADSVFRGDFMLTEDL
;
A
#
# COMPACT_ATOMS: atom_id res chain seq x y z
N MET A 1 40.07 -64.11 -21.39
CA MET A 1 39.11 -64.10 -22.51
C MET A 1 37.91 -63.29 -22.07
N PRO A 2 37.58 -62.21 -22.78
CA PRO A 2 36.71 -61.14 -22.33
C PRO A 2 35.25 -61.39 -22.72
N ASN A 3 34.30 -60.83 -21.96
CA ASN A 3 32.95 -60.61 -22.47
C ASN A 3 32.79 -59.11 -22.73
N GLU A 4 32.67 -58.79 -24.02
CA GLU A 4 32.50 -57.47 -24.58
C GLU A 4 31.04 -56.98 -24.49
N ILE A 5 30.94 -55.71 -24.08
CA ILE A 5 30.08 -54.66 -24.65
C ILE A 5 28.55 -54.77 -24.43
N SER A 6 28.05 -53.86 -23.60
CA SER A 6 26.89 -53.05 -23.97
C SER A 6 27.09 -51.62 -23.47
N THR A 7 27.74 -50.84 -24.32
CA THR A 7 27.69 -49.37 -24.34
C THR A 7 26.25 -48.88 -24.40
N SER A 8 25.81 -48.11 -23.40
CA SER A 8 24.72 -47.15 -23.59
C SER A 8 24.95 -45.90 -22.74
N SER A 9 25.54 -44.91 -23.40
CA SER A 9 25.47 -43.48 -23.09
C SER A 9 25.67 -43.09 -21.61
N HIS A 10 26.93 -42.88 -21.25
CA HIS A 10 27.28 -41.68 -20.49
C HIS A 10 26.70 -40.47 -21.25
N PHE A 11 25.45 -40.11 -20.99
CA PHE A 11 25.02 -38.74 -21.14
C PHE A 11 25.87 -37.96 -20.14
N ARG A 12 27.03 -37.47 -20.61
CA ARG A 12 27.58 -36.22 -20.12
C ARG A 12 26.41 -35.25 -20.16
N MET A 13 25.73 -35.08 -19.04
CA MET A 13 24.95 -33.88 -18.82
C MET A 13 25.94 -32.76 -19.02
N LEU A 14 25.83 -32.12 -20.18
CA LEU A 14 26.43 -30.84 -20.45
C LEU A 14 26.27 -30.04 -19.17
N GLN A 15 27.40 -29.67 -18.56
CA GLN A 15 27.43 -28.57 -17.61
C GLN A 15 27.06 -27.32 -18.43
N PHE A 16 25.78 -27.21 -18.81
CA PHE A 16 25.17 -25.91 -18.86
C PHE A 16 25.54 -25.29 -17.53
N LEU A 17 26.16 -24.12 -17.57
CA LEU A 17 26.20 -23.16 -16.47
C LEU A 17 24.75 -22.89 -16.08
N GLY A 18 24.13 -23.88 -15.43
CA GLY A 18 22.78 -23.86 -14.99
C GLY A 18 22.83 -22.89 -13.85
N THR A 19 22.49 -21.64 -14.13
CA THR A 19 22.16 -20.67 -13.09
C THR A 19 21.33 -21.45 -12.08
N GLN A 20 21.87 -21.70 -10.88
CA GLN A 20 21.17 -22.40 -9.80
C GLN A 20 20.01 -21.49 -9.42
N ARG A 21 18.90 -21.64 -10.16
CA ARG A 21 17.72 -20.84 -9.97
C ARG A 21 17.12 -21.28 -8.64
N PRO A 22 16.92 -20.36 -7.68
CA PRO A 22 16.39 -20.70 -6.36
C PRO A 22 15.17 -21.62 -6.35
N TRP A 23 14.29 -21.50 -7.35
CA TRP A 23 13.08 -22.31 -7.46
C TRP A 23 13.33 -23.76 -7.93
N LEU A 24 14.51 -24.08 -8.49
CA LEU A 24 14.86 -25.46 -8.82
C LEU A 24 14.88 -26.34 -7.57
N SER A 25 15.30 -25.77 -6.44
CA SER A 25 15.30 -26.45 -5.14
C SER A 25 13.90 -26.73 -4.60
N LEU A 26 12.84 -26.21 -5.22
CA LEU A 26 11.45 -26.42 -4.80
C LEU A 26 10.74 -27.53 -5.59
N TYR A 27 11.33 -28.06 -6.67
CA TYR A 27 10.72 -29.17 -7.43
C TYR A 27 10.63 -30.43 -6.57
N GLY A 28 9.46 -31.08 -6.58
CA GLY A 28 9.21 -32.30 -5.80
C GLY A 28 9.08 -32.08 -4.28
N ILE A 29 9.22 -30.85 -3.78
CA ILE A 29 9.05 -30.54 -2.36
C ILE A 29 7.62 -30.10 -2.08
N ARG A 30 6.93 -30.83 -1.20
CA ARG A 30 5.62 -30.40 -0.67
C ARG A 30 5.82 -29.26 0.33
N ILE A 31 5.53 -28.03 -0.09
CA ILE A 31 5.55 -26.86 0.78
C ILE A 31 4.43 -27.00 1.82
N ARG A 32 4.81 -26.99 3.11
CA ARG A 32 3.84 -26.99 4.20
C ARG A 32 3.32 -25.55 4.41
N PRO A 33 2.02 -25.36 4.69
CA PRO A 33 1.51 -24.05 5.10
C PRO A 33 2.31 -23.53 6.30
N THR A 34 2.62 -22.23 6.31
CA THR A 34 3.30 -21.62 7.45
C THR A 34 2.40 -21.72 8.66
N ALA A 35 2.88 -22.39 9.71
CA ALA A 35 2.13 -22.51 10.94
C ALA A 35 1.88 -21.11 11.55
N PRO A 36 0.70 -20.82 12.10
CA PRO A 36 0.45 -19.57 12.81
C PRO A 36 1.49 -19.35 13.93
N VAL A 37 1.77 -18.08 14.23
CA VAL A 37 2.63 -17.69 15.36
C VAL A 37 2.14 -18.38 16.64
N GLY A 38 3.04 -19.09 17.34
CA GLY A 38 2.71 -19.86 18.54
C GLY A 38 2.36 -21.34 18.31
N SER A 39 2.43 -21.83 17.07
CA SER A 39 2.25 -23.26 16.80
C SER A 39 3.46 -24.05 17.32
N VAL A 40 3.27 -24.78 18.42
CA VAL A 40 4.28 -25.68 18.97
C VAL A 40 4.25 -26.98 18.14
N SER A 41 5.01 -27.02 17.05
CA SER A 41 5.28 -28.29 16.37
C SER A 41 6.47 -28.98 17.04
N SER A 42 6.31 -30.24 17.42
CA SER A 42 7.39 -31.06 17.99
C SER A 42 8.51 -31.39 16.99
N LYS A 43 8.35 -31.05 15.70
CA LYS A 43 9.37 -31.22 14.66
C LYS A 43 9.99 -29.87 14.32
N GLY A 44 11.33 -29.82 14.22
CA GLY A 44 12.04 -28.63 13.76
C GLY A 44 11.46 -28.14 12.43
N PHE A 45 10.91 -26.93 12.42
CA PHE A 45 10.35 -26.30 11.24
C PHE A 45 11.49 -25.63 10.46
N THR A 46 11.95 -26.27 9.37
CA THR A 46 12.86 -25.63 8.43
C THR A 46 12.04 -24.86 7.40
N ASP A 47 12.23 -23.55 7.32
CA ASP A 47 11.50 -22.71 6.38
C ASP A 47 11.85 -23.12 4.93
N SER A 48 10.85 -23.28 4.07
CA SER A 48 11.06 -23.64 2.67
C SER A 48 11.69 -22.49 1.86
N ALA A 49 11.42 -21.24 2.23
CA ALA A 49 11.89 -20.10 1.45
C ALA A 49 13.34 -19.73 1.80
N LEU A 50 14.18 -19.57 0.78
CA LEU A 50 15.59 -19.18 0.97
C LEU A 50 15.74 -17.89 1.77
N ILE A 51 14.90 -16.89 1.48
CA ILE A 51 14.92 -15.61 2.20
C ILE A 51 14.76 -15.79 3.71
N HIS A 52 13.93 -16.74 4.15
CA HIS A 52 13.70 -17.00 5.56
C HIS A 52 14.77 -17.86 6.21
N ARG A 53 15.60 -18.55 5.43
CA ARG A 53 16.80 -19.24 5.91
C ARG A 53 17.97 -18.26 6.07
N CYS A 54 18.09 -17.33 5.13
CA CYS A 54 19.17 -16.35 5.10
C CYS A 54 18.92 -15.15 6.02
N LEU A 55 17.65 -14.83 6.30
CA LEU A 55 17.26 -13.68 7.10
C LEU A 55 16.48 -14.14 8.34
N PRO A 56 17.09 -14.05 9.54
CA PRO A 56 16.41 -14.26 10.81
C PRO A 56 15.15 -13.40 10.96
N ASP A 57 14.21 -13.87 11.77
CA ASP A 57 12.90 -13.23 11.93
C ASP A 57 13.02 -11.83 12.57
N GLU A 58 14.02 -11.62 13.43
CA GLU A 58 14.33 -10.33 14.07
C GLU A 58 14.76 -9.30 13.02
N LEU A 59 15.62 -9.68 12.08
CA LEU A 59 16.06 -8.79 11.01
C LEU A 59 14.93 -8.49 10.02
N LEU A 60 14.11 -9.50 9.70
CA LEU A 60 12.91 -9.29 8.90
C LEU A 60 11.94 -8.31 9.57
N PHE A 61 11.77 -8.44 10.89
CA PHE A 61 10.95 -7.53 11.69
C PHE A 61 11.52 -6.10 11.69
N GLU A 62 12.83 -5.93 11.88
CA GLU A 62 13.51 -4.64 11.83
C GLU A 62 13.42 -3.96 10.45
N ILE A 63 13.47 -4.75 9.38
CA ILE A 63 13.25 -4.26 8.02
C ILE A 63 11.81 -3.74 7.88
N PHE A 64 10.83 -4.53 8.31
CA PHE A 64 9.42 -4.11 8.29
C PHE A 64 9.17 -2.86 9.15
N LEU A 65 9.83 -2.73 10.29
CA LEU A 65 9.69 -1.57 11.17
C LEU A 65 10.10 -0.25 10.48
N ARG A 66 11.02 -0.30 9.50
CA ARG A 66 11.49 0.86 8.73
C ARG A 66 10.68 1.12 7.46
N MET A 67 9.79 0.21 7.07
CA MET A 67 8.99 0.36 5.85
C MET A 67 7.82 1.31 6.02
N SER A 68 7.38 1.92 4.92
CA SER A 68 6.14 2.69 4.92
C SER A 68 4.92 1.77 5.12
N PRO A 69 3.81 2.27 5.69
CA PRO A 69 2.60 1.47 5.94
C PRO A 69 2.01 0.86 4.67
N TYR A 70 2.15 1.57 3.54
CA TYR A 70 1.75 1.08 2.23
C TYR A 70 2.61 -0.11 1.77
N THR A 71 3.92 -0.01 1.97
CA THR A 71 4.86 -1.10 1.65
C THR A 71 4.63 -2.31 2.55
N LEU A 72 4.32 -2.11 3.83
CA LEU A 72 3.87 -3.16 4.75
C LEU A 72 2.59 -3.85 4.24
N GLY A 73 1.61 -3.07 3.77
CA GLY A 73 0.40 -3.62 3.15
C GLY A 73 0.71 -4.54 1.96
N ARG A 74 1.63 -4.14 1.08
CA ARG A 74 2.08 -4.98 -0.06
C ARG A 74 2.88 -6.19 0.38
N ALA A 75 3.78 -6.03 1.35
CA ALA A 75 4.58 -7.12 1.91
C ALA A 75 3.68 -8.22 2.52
N ALA A 76 2.56 -7.85 3.15
CA ALA A 76 1.60 -8.81 3.67
C ALA A 76 0.94 -9.71 2.60
N CYS A 77 1.08 -9.37 1.31
CA CYS A 77 0.57 -10.15 0.19
C CYS A 77 1.63 -11.08 -0.43
N VAL A 78 2.89 -11.04 0.02
CA VAL A 78 4.00 -11.82 -0.57
C VAL A 78 3.93 -13.29 -0.16
N CYS A 79 3.85 -13.56 1.15
CA CYS A 79 3.73 -14.91 1.68
C CYS A 79 2.97 -14.91 3.02
N GLN A 80 2.55 -16.10 3.46
CA GLN A 80 1.80 -16.29 4.69
C GLN A 80 2.61 -15.85 5.93
N LYS A 81 3.91 -16.15 5.97
CA LYS A 81 4.82 -15.70 7.05
C LYS A 81 4.83 -14.18 7.19
N TRP A 82 5.06 -13.46 6.08
CA TRP A 82 5.06 -11.99 6.08
C TRP A 82 3.70 -11.42 6.51
N ARG A 83 2.60 -12.02 6.02
CA ARG A 83 1.23 -11.64 6.42
C ARG A 83 1.03 -11.74 7.93
N TYR A 84 1.55 -12.78 8.58
CA TYR A 84 1.45 -12.94 10.04
C TYR A 84 2.37 -11.97 10.78
N THR A 85 3.63 -11.83 10.37
CA THR A 85 4.57 -10.88 10.98
C THR A 85 4.01 -9.45 10.97
N ILE A 86 3.44 -9.03 9.84
CA ILE A 86 2.89 -7.66 9.65
C ILE A 86 1.62 -7.41 10.46
N ARG A 87 0.96 -8.46 10.98
CA ARG A 87 -0.16 -8.28 11.93
C ARG A 87 0.30 -7.80 13.30
N ASN A 88 1.59 -7.90 13.62
CA ASN A 88 2.12 -7.38 14.87
C ASN A 88 1.82 -5.86 14.98
N PRO A 89 1.09 -5.41 16.01
CA PRO A 89 0.69 -4.01 16.14
C PRO A 89 1.89 -3.05 16.23
N THR A 90 3.02 -3.45 16.79
CA THR A 90 4.18 -2.56 17.00
C THR A 90 4.73 -1.96 15.70
N LEU A 91 4.65 -2.70 14.59
CA LEU A 91 5.04 -2.23 13.24
C LEU A 91 4.25 -0.99 12.77
N TRP A 92 3.06 -0.77 13.33
CA TRP A 92 2.17 0.32 12.93
C TRP A 92 2.28 1.54 13.84
N ARG A 93 3.00 1.44 14.98
CA ARG A 93 3.09 2.53 15.96
C ARG A 93 3.70 3.81 15.37
N ALA A 94 4.85 3.69 14.72
CA ALA A 94 5.53 4.83 14.11
C ALA A 94 4.66 5.51 13.04
N ALA A 95 3.93 4.72 12.27
CA ALA A 95 2.98 5.21 11.28
C ALA A 95 1.86 6.04 11.91
N CYS A 96 1.24 5.52 12.98
CA CYS A 96 0.17 6.22 13.69
C CYS A 96 0.68 7.54 14.29
N LEU A 97 1.81 7.52 14.99
CA LEU A 97 2.38 8.73 15.59
C LEU A 97 2.70 9.79 14.55
N LYS A 98 3.13 9.39 13.36
CA LYS A 98 3.38 10.31 12.24
C LYS A 98 2.09 10.84 11.61
N ALA A 99 1.07 10.00 11.43
CA ALA A 99 -0.18 10.41 10.80
C ALA A 99 -1.01 11.35 11.68
N TRP A 100 -1.00 11.13 13.00
CA TRP A 100 -1.74 11.93 13.98
C TRP A 100 -0.80 12.70 14.91
N GLN A 101 0.27 13.27 14.34
CA GLN A 101 1.27 14.02 15.10
C GLN A 101 0.66 15.23 15.85
N VAL A 102 -0.44 15.79 15.33
CA VAL A 102 -1.13 16.96 15.92
C VAL A 102 -1.75 16.63 17.28
N SER A 103 -2.37 15.45 17.45
CA SER A 103 -2.91 15.02 18.74
C SER A 103 -1.81 14.78 19.78
N GLY A 104 -0.56 14.59 19.34
CA GLY A 104 0.58 14.31 20.22
C GLY A 104 0.73 12.83 20.60
N ALA A 105 1.92 12.44 21.05
CA ALA A 105 2.24 11.04 21.31
C ALA A 105 1.45 10.45 22.49
N LEU A 106 1.27 11.23 23.57
CA LEU A 106 0.57 10.78 24.78
C LEU A 106 -0.91 10.50 24.49
N GLU A 107 -1.58 11.41 23.79
CA GLU A 107 -2.99 11.26 23.46
C GLU A 107 -3.23 10.10 22.50
N ASN A 108 -2.35 9.93 21.50
CA ASN A 108 -2.41 8.76 20.64
C ASN A 108 -2.24 7.44 21.41
N CYS A 109 -1.40 7.40 22.45
CA CYS A 109 -1.30 6.20 23.31
C CYS A 109 -2.60 5.92 24.06
N ARG A 110 -3.24 6.97 24.62
CA ARG A 110 -4.54 6.84 25.30
C ARG A 110 -5.63 6.35 24.35
N ILE A 111 -5.75 6.96 23.18
CA ILE A 111 -6.72 6.58 22.13
C ILE A 111 -6.54 5.12 21.70
N VAL A 112 -5.30 4.67 21.52
CA VAL A 112 -5.00 3.27 21.17
C VAL A 112 -5.47 2.32 22.25
N GLN A 113 -5.23 2.65 23.51
CA GLN A 113 -5.66 1.84 24.65
C GLN A 113 -7.19 1.80 24.76
N SER A 114 -7.86 2.95 24.73
CA SER A 114 -9.30 3.08 24.96
C SER A 114 -10.17 2.62 23.79
N LEU A 115 -9.91 3.09 22.57
CA LEU A 115 -10.79 2.86 21.41
C LEU A 115 -10.36 1.63 20.58
N TYR A 116 -9.07 1.30 20.61
CA TYR A 116 -8.49 0.28 19.73
C TYR A 116 -7.92 -0.93 20.47
N LYS A 117 -8.29 -1.13 21.75
CA LYS A 117 -7.89 -2.29 22.57
C LYS A 117 -6.37 -2.51 22.60
N GLY A 118 -5.60 -1.43 22.64
CA GLY A 118 -4.13 -1.47 22.63
C GLY A 118 -3.48 -1.78 21.27
N SER A 119 -4.25 -1.93 20.19
CA SER A 119 -3.73 -2.33 18.87
C SER A 119 -3.48 -1.12 17.95
N TRP A 120 -2.21 -0.74 17.80
CA TRP A 120 -1.77 0.29 16.83
C TRP A 120 -2.18 -0.05 15.40
N ARG A 121 -2.14 -1.33 15.00
CA ARG A 121 -2.61 -1.76 13.67
C ARG A 121 -4.09 -1.49 13.49
N LYS A 122 -4.91 -1.78 14.51
CA LYS A 122 -6.36 -1.55 14.46
C LYS A 122 -6.66 -0.05 14.31
N MET A 123 -5.99 0.78 15.11
CA MET A 123 -6.04 2.24 14.98
C MET A 123 -5.65 2.69 13.56
N TRP A 124 -4.54 2.19 13.02
CA TRP A 124 -4.12 2.54 11.66
C TRP A 124 -5.16 2.18 10.60
N LEU A 125 -5.87 1.06 10.73
CA LEU A 125 -6.83 0.64 9.73
C LEU A 125 -8.19 1.34 9.86
N GLN A 126 -8.56 1.75 11.07
CA GLN A 126 -9.91 2.22 11.38
C GLN A 126 -10.01 3.72 11.63
N ARG A 127 -8.96 4.37 12.18
CA ARG A 127 -8.98 5.81 12.45
C ARG A 127 -8.88 6.57 11.11
N PRO A 128 -9.81 7.49 10.81
CA PRO A 128 -9.73 8.32 9.63
C PRO A 128 -8.44 9.15 9.58
N ARG A 129 -7.90 9.32 8.38
CA ARG A 129 -6.74 10.17 8.11
C ARG A 129 -6.79 10.77 6.72
N ILE A 130 -6.25 11.97 6.58
CA ILE A 130 -5.99 12.57 5.28
C ILE A 130 -4.83 11.84 4.60
N ARG A 131 -5.02 11.55 3.32
CA ARG A 131 -4.02 10.95 2.44
C ARG A 131 -3.32 12.05 1.65
N THR A 132 -2.00 12.13 1.77
CA THR A 132 -1.18 13.19 1.16
C THR A 132 -0.48 12.75 -0.13
N ASP A 133 -0.61 11.48 -0.52
CA ASP A 133 0.01 10.91 -1.72
C ASP A 133 -0.87 10.98 -2.98
N GLY A 134 -2.07 11.57 -2.88
CA GLY A 134 -3.09 11.49 -3.92
C GLY A 134 -3.86 12.78 -4.17
N LEU A 135 -4.82 12.68 -5.09
CA LEU A 135 -5.74 13.75 -5.46
C LEU A 135 -7.16 13.33 -5.10
N TYR A 136 -7.85 14.16 -4.32
CA TYR A 136 -9.27 14.01 -4.02
C TYR A 136 -10.09 14.64 -5.13
N VAL A 137 -11.14 13.95 -5.56
CA VAL A 137 -11.98 14.36 -6.68
C VAL A 137 -13.43 14.24 -6.25
N SER A 138 -14.16 15.35 -6.28
CA SER A 138 -15.61 15.37 -6.10
C SER A 138 -16.27 15.75 -7.42
N ARG A 139 -17.07 14.85 -7.99
CA ARG A 139 -17.89 15.12 -9.16
C ARG A 139 -19.16 15.84 -8.73
N ASN A 140 -19.42 16.99 -9.34
CA ASN A 140 -20.59 17.81 -9.08
C ASN A 140 -21.33 18.06 -10.39
N THR A 141 -22.65 18.01 -10.34
CA THR A 141 -23.51 18.25 -11.49
C THR A 141 -24.61 19.23 -11.13
N TYR A 142 -24.92 20.16 -12.02
CA TYR A 142 -26.08 21.03 -11.87
C TYR A 142 -26.80 21.20 -13.19
N ILE A 143 -28.06 21.57 -13.10
CA ILE A 143 -28.94 21.76 -14.24
C ILE A 143 -28.97 23.25 -14.57
N ARG A 144 -28.67 23.60 -15.82
CA ARG A 144 -28.75 24.97 -16.34
C ARG A 144 -29.84 25.04 -17.40
N ALA A 145 -30.78 25.98 -17.25
CA ALA A 145 -31.77 26.26 -18.29
C ALA A 145 -31.07 26.77 -19.56
N GLY A 146 -31.42 26.21 -20.71
CA GLY A 146 -30.98 26.66 -22.02
C GLY A 146 -31.78 27.86 -22.52
N ILE A 147 -31.33 28.43 -23.63
CA ILE A 147 -32.04 29.53 -24.30
C ILE A 147 -33.22 28.92 -25.06
N ARG A 148 -34.43 29.45 -24.86
CA ARG A 148 -35.66 28.97 -25.50
C ARG A 148 -35.79 29.58 -26.89
N GLU A 149 -35.53 28.79 -27.92
CA GLU A 149 -35.70 29.21 -29.33
C GLU A 149 -37.14 29.03 -29.83
N TRP A 150 -37.90 28.05 -29.31
CA TRP A 150 -39.28 27.77 -29.72
C TRP A 150 -40.20 27.51 -28.53
N ASN A 151 -41.51 27.70 -28.70
CA ASN A 151 -42.47 27.62 -27.60
C ASN A 151 -42.76 26.19 -27.09
N VAL A 152 -42.19 25.15 -27.71
CA VAL A 152 -42.64 23.76 -27.54
C VAL A 152 -41.84 23.00 -26.48
N THR A 153 -40.56 23.32 -26.25
CA THR A 153 -39.72 22.63 -25.26
C THR A 153 -38.78 23.60 -24.55
N ASN A 154 -38.53 23.36 -23.25
CA ASN A 154 -37.53 24.08 -22.47
C ASN A 154 -36.21 23.29 -22.54
N PRO A 155 -35.19 23.74 -23.30
CA PRO A 155 -33.91 23.05 -23.34
C PRO A 155 -33.21 23.15 -21.99
N VAL A 156 -32.56 22.08 -21.59
CA VAL A 156 -31.87 21.97 -20.31
C VAL A 156 -30.49 21.36 -20.53
N HIS A 157 -29.46 21.98 -19.95
CA HIS A 157 -28.09 21.50 -19.99
C HIS A 157 -27.67 20.92 -18.65
N LEU A 158 -27.22 19.66 -18.65
CA LEU A 158 -26.57 19.05 -17.49
C LEU A 158 -25.09 19.41 -17.48
N VAL A 159 -24.70 20.32 -16.60
CA VAL A 159 -23.31 20.74 -16.46
C VAL A 159 -22.62 19.84 -15.44
N CYS A 160 -21.47 19.27 -15.82
CA CYS A 160 -20.63 18.45 -14.95
C CYS A 160 -19.28 19.12 -14.72
N TYR A 161 -18.89 19.26 -13.46
CA TYR A 161 -17.58 19.77 -13.08
C TYR A 161 -17.01 18.97 -11.90
N TYR A 162 -15.73 19.15 -11.64
CA TYR A 162 -15.00 18.46 -10.59
C TYR A 162 -14.33 19.48 -9.67
N ARG A 163 -14.37 19.18 -8.36
CA ARG A 163 -13.57 19.85 -7.34
C ARG A 163 -12.38 18.95 -7.01
N TYR A 164 -11.20 19.47 -7.25
CA TYR A 164 -9.93 18.78 -7.04
C TYR A 164 -9.24 19.33 -5.81
N ILE A 165 -8.86 18.47 -4.86
CA ILE A 165 -8.10 18.86 -3.66
C ILE A 165 -6.89 17.94 -3.50
N ARG A 166 -5.71 18.51 -3.25
CA ARG A 166 -4.49 17.76 -2.94
C ARG A 166 -3.88 18.25 -1.64
N PHE A 167 -3.70 17.36 -0.68
CA PHE A 167 -3.06 17.67 0.60
C PHE A 167 -1.58 17.28 0.57
N TYR A 168 -0.76 18.03 1.31
CA TYR A 168 0.66 17.76 1.48
C TYR A 168 1.01 17.55 2.95
N PRO A 169 2.08 16.77 3.26
CA PRO A 169 2.53 16.56 4.63
C PRO A 169 2.94 17.84 5.36
N SER A 170 3.22 18.92 4.62
CA SER A 170 3.59 20.23 5.16
C SER A 170 2.40 21.02 5.74
N GLY A 171 1.19 20.46 5.78
CA GLY A 171 -0.01 21.21 6.17
C GLY A 171 -0.56 22.14 5.08
N LYS A 172 -0.08 22.01 3.84
CA LYS A 172 -0.54 22.80 2.69
C LYS A 172 -1.48 22.00 1.80
N PHE A 173 -2.42 22.66 1.15
CA PHE A 173 -3.27 22.05 0.14
C PHE A 173 -3.32 22.86 -1.16
N LEU A 174 -3.71 22.18 -2.24
CA LEU A 174 -4.05 22.78 -3.52
C LEU A 174 -5.52 22.48 -3.84
N TYR A 175 -6.18 23.44 -4.48
CA TYR A 175 -7.58 23.35 -4.88
C TYR A 175 -7.80 23.86 -6.31
N LYS A 176 -8.61 23.15 -7.10
CA LYS A 176 -9.02 23.58 -8.45
C LYS A 176 -10.44 23.12 -8.75
N ASN A 177 -11.24 24.00 -9.34
CA ASN A 177 -12.51 23.65 -9.97
C ASN A 177 -12.30 23.57 -11.49
N SER A 178 -12.68 22.44 -12.10
CA SER A 178 -12.54 22.25 -13.53
C SER A 178 -13.51 21.21 -14.07
N SER A 179 -13.92 21.36 -15.33
CA SER A 179 -14.64 20.32 -16.09
C SER A 179 -13.71 19.29 -16.73
N GLN A 180 -12.38 19.54 -16.70
CA GLN A 180 -11.37 18.65 -17.28
C GLN A 180 -11.25 17.34 -16.52
N LYS A 181 -10.70 16.32 -17.18
CA LYS A 181 -10.48 15.00 -16.59
C LYS A 181 -9.29 15.01 -15.62
N VAL A 182 -9.27 14.05 -14.69
CA VAL A 182 -8.21 13.87 -13.69
C VAL A 182 -6.80 13.89 -14.31
N LYS A 183 -6.61 13.27 -15.48
CA LYS A 183 -5.31 13.18 -16.17
C LYS A 183 -4.75 14.55 -16.56
N GLU A 184 -5.60 15.49 -16.95
CA GLU A 184 -5.21 16.85 -17.36
C GLU A 184 -4.90 17.68 -16.10
N VAL A 185 -5.83 17.68 -15.14
CA VAL A 185 -5.71 18.47 -13.91
C VAL A 185 -4.56 17.99 -13.02
N ALA A 186 -4.26 16.68 -12.98
CA ALA A 186 -3.16 16.16 -12.19
C ALA A 186 -1.80 16.78 -12.55
N ARG A 187 -1.63 17.26 -13.80
CA ARG A 187 -0.39 17.92 -14.25
C ARG A 187 -0.18 19.28 -13.60
N CYS A 188 -1.25 20.03 -13.36
CA CYS A 188 -1.18 21.35 -12.73
C CYS A 188 -1.39 21.34 -11.20
N MET A 189 -1.91 20.23 -10.64
CA MET A 189 -2.05 20.02 -9.18
C MET A 189 -0.71 19.69 -8.50
N ASN A 190 0.29 20.54 -8.71
CA ASN A 190 1.57 20.54 -8.00
C ASN A 190 2.05 21.98 -7.70
N PHE A 191 2.87 22.16 -6.66
CA PHE A 191 3.30 23.49 -6.21
C PHE A 191 4.12 24.29 -7.22
N ARG A 192 4.75 23.64 -8.21
CA ARG A 192 5.56 24.32 -9.22
C ARG A 192 4.67 24.86 -10.36
N ALA A 193 3.70 24.07 -10.79
CA ALA A 193 2.79 24.38 -11.90
C ALA A 193 1.58 25.26 -11.51
N ALA A 194 1.24 25.33 -10.22
CA ALA A 194 0.00 26.00 -9.77
C ALA A 194 -0.04 27.53 -9.98
N LYS A 195 1.05 28.20 -10.40
CA LYS A 195 1.02 29.66 -10.68
C LYS A 195 0.31 30.03 -11.99
N ALA A 196 0.13 29.09 -12.92
CA ALA A 196 -0.37 29.39 -14.27
C ALA A 196 -1.85 29.05 -14.50
N ASP A 197 -2.50 28.30 -13.60
CA ASP A 197 -3.59 27.41 -14.00
C ASP A 197 -4.87 27.51 -13.14
N SER A 198 -5.14 28.66 -12.52
CA SER A 198 -6.28 28.87 -11.60
C SER A 198 -6.33 27.82 -10.46
N VAL A 199 -5.15 27.44 -9.96
CA VAL A 199 -5.00 26.54 -8.82
C VAL A 199 -4.79 27.37 -7.56
N PHE A 200 -5.71 27.24 -6.62
CA PHE A 200 -5.65 27.90 -5.34
C PHE A 200 -4.80 27.11 -4.34
N ARG A 201 -4.16 27.82 -3.41
CA ARG A 201 -3.34 27.22 -2.35
C ARG A 201 -3.83 27.73 -1.01
N GLY A 202 -3.70 26.90 0.01
CA GLY A 202 -3.95 27.30 1.39
C GLY A 202 -3.27 26.35 2.37
N ASP A 203 -3.41 26.66 3.64
CA ASP A 203 -2.98 25.82 4.75
C ASP A 203 -4.20 25.11 5.35
N PHE A 204 -4.00 23.91 5.89
CA PHE A 204 -5.04 23.12 6.53
C PHE A 204 -4.56 22.60 7.88
N MET A 205 -5.47 22.54 8.84
CA MET A 205 -5.28 21.89 10.13
C MET A 205 -6.44 20.91 10.34
N LEU A 206 -6.12 19.72 10.82
CA LEU A 206 -7.13 18.75 11.26
C LEU A 206 -7.46 19.06 12.71
N THR A 207 -8.65 19.61 12.95
CA THR A 207 -9.07 20.04 14.29
C THR A 207 -9.80 18.94 15.06
N GLU A 208 -10.33 17.92 14.38
CA GLU A 208 -11.11 16.85 15.00
C GLU A 208 -10.62 15.47 14.59
N ASP A 209 -10.53 14.60 15.59
CA ASP A 209 -10.37 13.15 15.44
C ASP A 209 -11.76 12.50 15.34
N LEU A 210 -12.51 12.80 14.27
CA LEU A 210 -13.75 12.07 13.95
C LEU A 210 -13.48 10.61 13.62
#